data_AF-A0A660YVI2-F1
#
_entry.id   AF-A0A660YVI2-F1
#
_cell.length_a   1.000
_cell.length_b   1.000
_cell.length_c   1.000
_cell.angle_alpha   90.00
_cell.angle_beta   90.00
_cell.angle_gamma   90.00
#
_symmetry.space_group_name_H-M   'P 1'
#
loop_
_entity.id
_entity.type
_entity.pdbx_description
1 polymer ?
#
loop_
_entity_poly.entity_id
_entity_poly.type
_entity_poly.pdbx_seq_one_letter_code
_entity_poly.pdbx_strand_id
1 'polypeptide(L)'
;KEIITRAKKEACLKINEKELELLLSKSKVVEDKDTLISGKLRLLNYQNNLLIQEQSDKGDLLIRFMQNKAEANKFIDERLEIYDRMWDGCGCKVDYY
;
A
#
# COMPACT_ATOMS: atom_id res chain seq x y z
N LYS A 1 16.63 7.88 6.44
CA LYS A 1 15.62 8.61 7.26
C LYS A 1 14.77 9.57 6.43
N GLU A 2 15.22 10.03 5.25
CA GLU A 2 14.53 11.05 4.45
C GLU A 2 13.18 10.61 3.85
N ILE A 3 13.07 9.36 3.37
CA ILE A 3 11.84 8.82 2.74
C ILE A 3 10.64 8.85 3.72
N ILE A 4 10.84 8.48 4.98
CA ILE A 4 9.76 8.49 5.98
C ILE A 4 9.34 9.92 6.33
N THR A 5 10.30 10.84 6.47
CA THR A 5 9.96 12.25 6.75
C THR A 5 9.15 12.85 5.61
N ARG A 6 9.50 12.52 4.36
CA ARG A 6 8.72 12.91 3.17
C ARG A 6 7.35 12.23 3.14
N ALA A 7 7.27 10.93 3.38
CA ALA A 7 6.00 10.19 3.44
C ALA A 7 5.10 10.58 4.63
N LYS A 8 5.65 11.15 5.71
CA LYS A 8 4.88 11.73 6.82
C LYS A 8 4.31 13.11 6.47
N LYS A 9 5.00 13.85 5.61
CA LYS A 9 4.60 15.20 5.18
C LYS A 9 3.63 15.15 4.00
N GLU A 10 3.80 14.17 3.13
CA GLU A 10 2.98 13.96 1.94
C GLU A 10 2.15 12.69 2.11
N ALA A 11 0.83 12.78 1.90
CA ALA A 11 -0.08 11.63 2.03
C ALA A 11 0.24 10.47 1.06
N CYS A 12 1.02 10.74 0.00
CA CYS A 12 1.49 9.78 -0.98
C CYS A 12 2.85 10.24 -1.51
N LEU A 13 3.88 9.42 -1.35
CA LEU A 13 5.22 9.69 -1.85
C LEU A 13 5.52 8.80 -3.05
N LYS A 14 5.75 9.40 -4.22
CA LYS A 14 6.26 8.67 -5.38
C LYS A 14 7.76 8.41 -5.20
N ILE A 15 8.17 7.16 -5.38
CA ILE A 15 9.55 6.71 -5.26
C ILE A 15 10.00 5.94 -6.51
N ASN A 16 11.30 5.72 -6.62
CA ASN A 16 11.91 5.01 -7.73
C ASN A 16 12.21 3.55 -7.34
N GLU A 17 12.49 2.68 -8.30
CA GLU A 17 12.85 1.27 -8.03
C GLU A 17 14.05 1.13 -7.08
N LYS A 18 15.11 1.92 -7.29
CA LYS A 18 16.29 1.92 -6.41
C LYS A 18 15.96 2.29 -4.97
N GLU A 19 15.05 3.25 -4.77
CA GLU A 19 14.60 3.65 -3.44
C GLU A 19 13.73 2.57 -2.80
N LEU A 20 12.91 1.89 -3.60
CA LEU A 20 12.11 0.76 -3.16
C LEU A 20 13.00 -0.40 -2.72
N GLU A 21 14.01 -0.79 -3.51
CA GLU A 21 14.95 -1.86 -3.13
C GLU A 21 15.68 -1.53 -1.82
N LEU A 22 16.11 -0.27 -1.67
CA LEU A 22 16.72 0.20 -0.43
C LEU A 22 15.73 0.16 0.76
N LEU A 23 14.46 0.45 0.51
CA LEU A 23 13.40 0.37 1.52
C LEU A 23 13.12 -1.09 1.89
N LEU A 24 12.98 -1.97 0.92
CA LEU A 24 12.72 -3.41 1.10
C LEU A 24 13.88 -4.11 1.82
N SER A 25 15.14 -3.76 1.50
CA SER A 25 16.30 -4.32 2.20
C SER A 25 16.41 -3.88 3.66
N LYS A 26 15.77 -2.75 4.03
CA LYS A 26 15.80 -2.18 5.38
C LYS A 26 14.48 -2.31 6.14
N SER A 27 13.43 -2.79 5.48
CA SER A 27 12.11 -3.00 6.06
C SER A 27 11.79 -4.48 6.08
N LYS A 28 10.89 -4.87 6.97
CA LYS A 28 10.31 -6.19 6.95
C LYS A 28 8.98 -6.12 6.22
N VAL A 29 8.81 -6.94 5.18
CA VAL A 29 7.49 -7.14 4.57
C VAL A 29 6.61 -7.83 5.60
N VAL A 30 5.53 -7.16 5.99
CA VAL A 30 4.54 -7.67 6.94
C VAL A 30 3.45 -8.41 6.18
N GLU A 31 2.96 -7.82 5.09
CA GLU A 31 1.98 -8.43 4.18
C GLU A 31 2.34 -8.08 2.74
N ASP A 32 2.12 -9.05 1.85
CA ASP A 32 2.24 -8.90 0.41
C ASP A 32 0.91 -9.39 -0.19
N LYS A 33 0.17 -8.48 -0.81
CA LYS A 33 -1.07 -8.79 -1.52
C LYS A 33 -0.87 -8.41 -2.98
N ASP A 34 -0.95 -9.41 -3.86
CA ASP A 34 -1.03 -9.17 -5.29
C ASP A 34 -2.48 -8.80 -5.63
N THR A 35 -2.71 -7.57 -6.10
CA THR A 35 -4.07 -7.12 -6.41
C THR A 35 -4.55 -7.64 -7.76
N LEU A 36 -3.66 -8.24 -8.58
CA LEU A 36 -3.91 -8.78 -9.93
C LEU A 36 -4.50 -7.79 -10.96
N ILE A 37 -4.91 -6.59 -10.53
CA ILE A 37 -5.65 -5.59 -11.31
C ILE A 37 -4.88 -4.25 -11.37
N SER A 38 -4.20 -3.86 -10.29
CA SER A 38 -3.42 -2.61 -10.25
C SER A 38 -2.11 -2.79 -9.48
N GLY A 39 -1.34 -3.82 -9.86
CA GLY A 39 -0.01 -4.06 -9.31
C GLY A 39 0.00 -4.59 -7.88
N LYS A 40 1.15 -4.46 -7.21
CA LYS A 40 1.39 -5.05 -5.88
C LYS A 40 1.10 -4.08 -4.75
N LEU A 41 0.37 -4.55 -3.73
CA LEU A 41 0.11 -3.84 -2.49
C LEU A 41 0.87 -4.53 -1.35
N ARG A 42 1.86 -3.86 -0.78
CA ARG A 42 2.68 -4.42 0.30
C ARG A 42 2.62 -3.57 1.54
N LEU A 43 2.41 -4.21 2.67
CA LEU A 43 2.61 -3.60 3.98
C LEU A 43 4.05 -3.84 4.43
N LEU A 44 4.79 -2.78 4.66
CA LEU A 44 6.18 -2.78 5.09
C LEU A 44 6.28 -2.22 6.50
N ASN A 45 7.08 -2.86 7.35
CA ASN A 45 7.47 -2.33 8.64
C ASN A 45 8.93 -1.89 8.57
N TYR A 46 9.14 -0.57 8.58
CA TYR A 46 10.46 0.04 8.61
C TYR A 46 10.69 0.68 9.97
N GLN A 47 11.59 0.12 10.78
CA GLN A 47 11.95 0.71 12.09
C GLN A 47 10.72 1.09 12.95
N ASN A 48 9.76 0.16 13.11
CA ASN A 48 8.47 0.36 13.79
C ASN A 48 7.51 1.38 13.13
N ASN A 49 7.79 1.83 11.92
CA ASN A 49 6.86 2.64 11.13
C ASN A 49 6.21 1.75 10.08
N LEU A 50 4.88 1.85 9.97
CA LEU A 50 4.13 1.12 8.96
C LEU A 50 4.05 1.95 7.68
N LEU A 51 4.39 1.31 6.58
CA LEU A 51 4.40 1.90 5.25
C LEU A 51 3.62 0.99 4.31
N ILE A 52 2.75 1.55 3.49
CA ILE A 52 2.11 0.82 2.41
C ILE A 52 2.84 1.18 1.13
N GLN A 53 3.33 0.17 0.43
CA GLN A 53 3.80 0.28 -0.94
C GLN A 53 2.68 -0.11 -1.88
N GLU A 54 2.35 0.80 -2.79
CA GLU A 54 1.40 0.60 -3.88
C GLU A 54 2.15 0.70 -5.19
N GLN A 55 1.64 0.03 -6.21
CA GLN A 55 2.08 0.22 -7.58
C GLN A 55 0.89 0.74 -8.39
N SER A 56 1.07 1.78 -9.19
CA SER A 56 0.00 2.25 -10.07
C SER A 56 -0.14 1.35 -11.30
N ASP A 57 -1.25 1.49 -12.00
CA ASP A 57 -1.51 0.95 -13.34
C ASP A 57 -0.41 1.33 -14.36
N LYS A 58 0.21 2.51 -14.17
CA LYS A 58 1.32 3.01 -14.99
C LYS A 58 2.69 2.48 -14.56
N GLY A 59 2.74 1.64 -13.52
CA GLY A 59 3.97 1.10 -12.95
C GLY A 59 4.69 2.03 -11.96
N ASP A 60 4.06 3.15 -11.57
CA ASP A 60 4.65 4.07 -10.60
C ASP A 60 4.63 3.44 -9.19
N LEU A 61 5.75 3.57 -8.47
CA LEU A 61 5.86 3.08 -7.09
C LEU A 61 5.50 4.20 -6.12
N LEU A 62 4.52 3.92 -5.26
CA LEU A 62 3.99 4.87 -4.29
C LEU A 62 4.18 4.31 -2.89
N ILE A 63 4.61 5.16 -1.95
CA ILE A 63 4.70 4.85 -0.54
C ILE A 63 3.77 5.76 0.25
N ARG A 64 2.98 5.17 1.14
CA ARG A 64 2.18 5.88 2.12
C ARG A 64 2.62 5.52 3.52
N PHE A 65 2.73 6.53 4.37
CA PHE A 65 2.95 6.31 5.79
C PHE A 65 1.63 6.04 6.49
N MET A 66 1.63 5.05 7.39
CA MET A 66 0.49 4.70 8.22
C MET A 66 0.86 4.86 9.70
N GLN A 67 -0.01 5.52 10.45
CA GLN A 67 0.25 5.77 11.88
C GLN A 67 0.21 4.49 12.72
N ASN A 68 -0.67 3.54 12.34
CA ASN A 68 -0.88 2.31 13.08
C ASN A 68 -1.40 1.20 12.15
N LYS A 69 -1.45 -0.03 12.68
CA LYS A 69 -1.87 -1.21 11.91
C LYS A 69 -3.34 -1.15 11.51
N ALA A 70 -4.21 -0.57 12.35
CA ALA A 70 -5.63 -0.46 12.03
C ALA A 70 -5.87 0.47 10.83
N GLU A 71 -5.17 1.60 10.77
CA GLU A 71 -5.19 2.54 9.63
C GLU A 71 -4.66 1.86 8.36
N ALA A 72 -3.56 1.12 8.47
CA ALA A 72 -3.00 0.38 7.35
C ALA A 72 -3.96 -0.70 6.82
N ASN A 73 -4.55 -1.48 7.71
CA ASN A 73 -5.53 -2.53 7.35
C ASN A 73 -6.76 -1.92 6.70
N LYS A 74 -7.32 -0.86 7.30
CA LYS A 74 -8.49 -0.16 6.73
C LYS A 74 -8.21 0.33 5.32
N PHE A 75 -7.04 0.89 5.07
CA PHE A 75 -6.66 1.34 3.73
C PHE A 75 -6.55 0.17 2.73
N ILE A 76 -5.96 -0.95 3.15
CA ILE A 76 -5.87 -2.16 2.33
C ILE A 76 -7.28 -2.67 2.00
N ASP A 77 -8.16 -2.73 2.99
CA ASP A 77 -9.54 -3.21 2.82
C ASP A 77 -10.34 -2.28 1.90
N GLU A 78 -10.25 -0.95 2.07
CA GLU A 78 -10.88 0.03 1.17
C GLU A 78 -10.39 -0.14 -0.28
N ARG A 79 -9.10 -0.47 -0.50
CA ARG A 79 -8.57 -0.71 -1.85
C ARG A 79 -9.05 -2.03 -2.43
N LEU A 80 -9.06 -3.08 -1.63
CA LEU A 80 -9.61 -4.37 -2.04
C LEU A 80 -11.09 -4.25 -2.37
N GLU A 81 -11.87 -3.48 -1.61
CA GLU A 81 -13.29 -3.21 -1.87
C GLU A 81 -13.49 -2.45 -3.18
N ILE A 82 -12.61 -1.50 -3.52
CA ILE A 82 -12.64 -0.82 -4.82
C ILE A 82 -12.36 -1.81 -5.97
N TYR A 83 -11.40 -2.71 -5.80
CA TYR A 83 -11.11 -3.74 -6.80
C TYR A 83 -12.25 -4.76 -6.93
N ASP A 84 -12.82 -5.17 -5.79
CA ASP A 84 -13.97 -6.06 -5.73
C ASP A 84 -15.14 -5.42 -6.47
N ARG A 85 -15.46 -4.15 -6.21
CA ARG A 85 -16.49 -3.39 -6.94
C ARG A 85 -16.20 -3.20 -8.43
N MET A 86 -14.94 -3.05 -8.81
CA MET A 86 -14.55 -2.99 -10.23
C MET A 86 -14.75 -4.33 -10.93
N TRP A 87 -14.50 -5.43 -10.24
CA TRP A 87 -14.81 -6.78 -10.71
C TRP A 87 -16.32 -7.04 -10.71
N ASP A 88 -17.01 -6.47 -9.72
CA ASP A 88 -18.43 -6.64 -9.43
C ASP A 88 -19.31 -5.59 -10.14
N GLY A 89 -18.80 -5.04 -11.24
CA GLY A 89 -19.59 -4.35 -12.28
C GLY A 89 -20.73 -5.21 -12.86
N CYS A 90 -20.95 -6.41 -12.32
CA CYS A 90 -22.24 -7.09 -12.32
C CYS A 90 -22.43 -7.94 -11.03
N GLY A 91 -22.72 -7.35 -9.85
CA GLY A 91 -23.54 -8.06 -8.85
C GLY A 91 -23.29 -7.92 -7.34
N CYS A 92 -23.84 -6.83 -6.77
CA CYS A 92 -24.39 -6.76 -5.40
C CYS A 92 -23.45 -6.78 -4.18
N LYS A 93 -23.64 -5.75 -3.35
CA LYS A 93 -23.25 -5.62 -1.93
C LYS A 93 -23.11 -6.95 -1.18
N VAL A 94 -21.93 -7.18 -0.62
CA VAL A 94 -21.74 -8.13 0.48
C VAL A 94 -21.29 -7.37 1.72
N ASP A 95 -22.19 -7.26 2.69
CA ASP A 95 -21.88 -6.89 4.07
C ASP A 95 -21.21 -8.09 4.75
N TYR A 96 -19.95 -7.95 5.16
CA TYR A 96 -19.29 -8.93 6.03
C TYR A 96 -19.58 -8.57 7.49
N TYR A 97 -20.29 -9.47 8.19
CA TYR A 97 -20.55 -9.46 9.64
C TYR A 97 -19.36 -9.97 10.44
#